data_AF-A0A814CVG9-F1
#
_entry.id   AF-A0A814CVG9-F1
#
_cell.length_a   1.000
_cell.length_b   1.000
_cell.length_c   1.000
_cell.angle_alpha   90.00
_cell.angle_beta   90.00
_cell.angle_gamma   90.00
#
_symmetry.space_group_name_H-M   'P 1'
#
loop_
_entity.id
_entity.type
_entity.pdbx_description
1 polymer ?
#
loop_
_entity_poly.entity_id
_entity_poly.type
_entity_poly.pdbx_seq_one_letter_code
_entity_poly.pdbx_strand_id
1 'polypeptide(L)'
;MTVGRSKLVRDVLHLYADYMRLSRQVQGLRDIARTEFKQYKHLKPKDNLIYIEYLLRRGKSQLATLQGSGVKSISLSSKPPFGYGSGVLKQQQDIKKTAQQTQVDLILTVNNSFKFHEENLKLNPHHYSFLRYFGVSTITRMQETRGARIYFNPYVKFNNDFNTLYKYGIITRKHLIRDLLDWETLYVAGRLQKPVRVIKIDESDQDLIYALKTNLSSALHVALLLLPEEFTLKDLFLKITSLSYQGDFRMYIGENKNKISNIVIPQIDLFIDLYSNLMLTDTYLHWNKIRTLDTIIKQDVTPTAIFKRLLALPKYVIYNIMESATFKTRQYQDTEEVIRKLCVSTQRKEKIEHAVRSIVKRSSLTQTFKGLFTAGFLRSTRYAFAKLQKMIR
;
A
#
# COMPACT_ATOMS: atom_id res chain seq x y z
N MET A 1 9.30 -9.54 -34.91
CA MET A 1 9.19 -10.06 -33.52
C MET A 1 10.50 -10.01 -32.69
N THR A 2 11.63 -9.53 -33.24
CA THR A 2 12.96 -9.49 -32.58
C THR A 2 13.36 -8.12 -32.04
N VAL A 3 12.78 -7.03 -32.54
CA VAL A 3 13.24 -5.64 -32.26
C VAL A 3 12.94 -5.20 -30.81
N GLY A 4 11.73 -5.43 -30.29
CA GLY A 4 11.35 -5.00 -28.93
C GLY A 4 12.07 -5.76 -27.80
N ARG A 5 12.36 -7.06 -28.00
CA ARG A 5 13.07 -7.90 -27.03
C ARG A 5 14.54 -7.50 -26.86
N SER A 6 15.19 -7.14 -27.96
CA SER A 6 16.57 -6.61 -27.97
C SER A 6 16.66 -5.23 -27.32
N LYS A 7 15.61 -4.41 -27.42
CA LYS A 7 15.56 -3.06 -26.81
C LYS A 7 15.46 -3.13 -25.29
N LEU A 8 14.56 -3.94 -24.74
CA LEU A 8 14.35 -4.06 -23.29
C LEU A 8 15.61 -4.54 -22.54
N VAL A 9 16.30 -5.54 -23.10
CA VAL A 9 17.56 -6.05 -22.53
C VAL A 9 18.65 -4.97 -22.56
N ARG A 10 18.74 -4.21 -23.65
CA ARG A 10 19.64 -3.05 -23.75
C ARG A 10 19.30 -1.99 -22.70
N ASP A 11 18.02 -1.66 -22.51
CA ASP A 11 17.59 -0.66 -21.53
C ASP A 11 17.94 -1.08 -20.09
N VAL A 12 17.86 -2.38 -19.75
CA VAL A 12 18.26 -2.88 -18.42
C VAL A 12 19.76 -2.76 -18.22
N LEU A 13 20.54 -3.10 -19.26
CA LEU A 13 22.00 -2.98 -19.22
C LEU A 13 22.45 -1.52 -19.11
N HIS A 14 21.79 -0.61 -19.83
CA HIS A 14 22.03 0.83 -19.72
C HIS A 14 21.73 1.34 -18.31
N LEU A 15 20.57 0.99 -17.76
CA LEU A 15 20.20 1.39 -16.41
C LEU A 15 21.21 0.86 -15.37
N TYR A 16 21.62 -0.40 -15.48
CA TYR A 16 22.66 -0.96 -14.62
C TYR A 16 23.99 -0.20 -14.73
N ALA A 17 24.41 0.12 -15.96
CA ALA A 17 25.63 0.89 -16.20
C ALA A 17 25.56 2.28 -15.55
N ASP A 18 24.41 2.95 -15.61
CA ASP A 18 24.22 4.26 -14.99
C ASP A 18 24.26 4.19 -13.45
N TYR A 19 23.67 3.16 -12.83
CA TYR A 19 23.86 2.90 -11.40
C TYR A 19 25.32 2.64 -11.02
N MET A 20 26.06 1.91 -11.86
CA MET A 20 27.50 1.68 -11.62
C MET A 20 28.30 2.98 -11.73
N ARG A 21 27.96 3.87 -12.67
CA ARG A 21 28.58 5.20 -12.77
C ARG A 21 28.31 6.04 -11.53
N LEU A 22 27.06 6.11 -11.08
CA LEU A 22 26.67 6.86 -9.89
C LEU A 22 27.29 6.28 -8.61
N SER A 23 27.47 4.96 -8.53
CA SER A 23 28.09 4.30 -7.38
C SER A 23 29.55 4.71 -7.11
N ARG A 24 30.22 5.37 -8.07
CA ARG A 24 31.55 5.97 -7.86
C ARG A 24 31.49 7.18 -6.93
N GLN A 25 30.34 7.82 -6.83
CA GLN A 25 30.09 9.03 -6.03
C GLN A 25 29.27 8.75 -4.77
N VAL A 26 28.54 7.63 -4.72
CA VAL A 26 27.64 7.26 -3.62
C VAL A 26 28.11 5.97 -2.95
N GLN A 27 28.64 6.08 -1.73
CA GLN A 27 29.18 4.95 -0.98
C GLN A 27 28.06 3.95 -0.61
N GLY A 28 28.28 2.66 -0.85
CA GLY A 28 27.32 1.57 -0.58
C GLY A 28 26.31 1.28 -1.71
N LEU A 29 26.15 2.18 -2.69
CA LEU A 29 25.20 2.01 -3.79
C LEU A 29 25.56 0.84 -4.72
N ARG A 30 26.85 0.54 -4.87
CA ARG A 30 27.35 -0.52 -5.76
C ARG A 30 26.80 -1.90 -5.37
N ASP A 31 26.86 -2.23 -4.08
CA ASP A 31 26.47 -3.55 -3.58
C ASP A 31 24.95 -3.71 -3.53
N ILE A 32 24.22 -2.62 -3.25
CA ILE A 32 22.77 -2.57 -3.32
C ILE A 32 22.30 -2.79 -4.76
N ALA A 33 22.83 -2.01 -5.71
CA ALA A 33 22.47 -2.14 -7.13
C ALA A 33 22.80 -3.55 -7.66
N ARG A 34 23.97 -4.10 -7.33
CA ARG A 34 24.31 -5.48 -7.71
C ARG A 34 23.33 -6.50 -7.14
N THR A 35 22.98 -6.38 -5.87
CA THR A 35 22.04 -7.30 -5.20
C THR A 35 20.66 -7.21 -5.82
N GLU A 36 20.16 -6.01 -6.06
CA GLU A 36 18.83 -5.76 -6.62
C GLU A 36 18.72 -6.26 -8.06
N PHE A 37 19.69 -5.94 -8.92
CA PHE A 37 19.70 -6.45 -10.30
C PHE A 37 19.88 -7.98 -10.35
N LYS A 38 20.72 -8.55 -9.46
CA LYS A 38 20.90 -10.01 -9.38
C LYS A 38 19.63 -10.71 -8.91
N GLN A 39 18.86 -10.11 -7.99
CA GLN A 39 17.58 -10.65 -7.52
C GLN A 39 16.62 -10.91 -8.69
N TYR A 40 16.63 -10.08 -9.73
CA TYR A 40 15.71 -10.17 -10.85
C TYR A 40 16.30 -10.78 -12.14
N LYS A 41 17.57 -11.24 -12.11
CA LYS A 41 18.25 -11.83 -13.28
C LYS A 41 17.54 -13.06 -13.89
N HIS A 42 16.77 -13.78 -13.09
CA HIS A 42 16.05 -14.98 -13.51
C HIS A 42 14.77 -14.68 -14.32
N LEU A 43 14.31 -13.41 -14.35
CA LEU A 43 13.13 -13.02 -15.09
C LEU A 43 13.41 -13.05 -16.60
N LYS A 44 12.72 -13.96 -17.31
CA LYS A 44 12.80 -14.03 -18.77
C LYS A 44 11.87 -12.96 -19.38
N PRO A 45 12.33 -12.09 -20.29
CA PRO A 45 11.50 -11.04 -20.90
C PRO A 45 10.24 -11.55 -21.58
N LYS A 46 10.28 -12.76 -22.15
CA LYS A 46 9.12 -13.39 -22.79
C LYS A 46 7.94 -13.63 -21.83
N ASP A 47 8.22 -13.90 -20.56
CA ASP A 47 7.20 -14.31 -19.58
C ASP A 47 6.89 -13.19 -18.58
N ASN A 48 7.69 -12.11 -18.57
CA ASN A 48 7.68 -11.07 -17.53
C ASN A 48 7.77 -9.64 -18.09
N LEU A 49 7.43 -9.42 -19.36
CA LEU A 49 7.63 -8.15 -20.05
C LEU A 49 7.16 -6.93 -19.22
N ILE A 50 5.90 -6.94 -18.79
CA ILE A 50 5.28 -5.88 -17.96
C ILE A 50 6.05 -5.65 -16.66
N TYR A 51 6.51 -6.73 -16.03
CA TYR A 51 7.23 -6.63 -14.78
C TYR A 51 8.63 -6.05 -14.95
N ILE A 52 9.32 -6.42 -16.03
CA ILE A 52 10.66 -5.89 -16.34
C ILE A 52 10.57 -4.42 -16.76
N GLU A 53 9.56 -4.03 -17.53
CA GLU A 53 9.29 -2.62 -17.87
C GLU A 53 8.98 -1.76 -16.65
N TYR A 54 8.17 -2.29 -15.73
CA TYR A 54 7.91 -1.64 -14.44
C TYR A 54 9.21 -1.44 -13.64
N LEU A 55 10.03 -2.48 -13.50
CA LEU A 55 11.32 -2.41 -12.79
C LEU A 55 12.27 -1.41 -13.45
N LEU A 56 12.29 -1.35 -14.79
CA LEU A 56 13.05 -0.36 -15.56
C LEU A 56 12.61 1.07 -15.26
N ARG A 57 11.31 1.35 -15.32
CA ARG A 57 10.76 2.69 -15.04
C ARG A 57 11.06 3.12 -13.60
N ARG A 58 10.83 2.22 -12.64
CA ARG A 58 11.15 2.44 -11.23
C ARG A 58 12.63 2.74 -11.03
N GLY A 59 13.51 1.91 -11.58
CA GLY A 59 14.95 2.07 -11.43
C GLY A 59 15.46 3.37 -12.08
N LYS A 60 14.91 3.78 -13.23
CA LYS A 60 15.19 5.09 -13.86
C LYS A 60 14.77 6.26 -12.96
N SER A 61 13.57 6.18 -12.35
CA SER A 61 13.07 7.21 -11.42
C SER A 61 13.93 7.31 -10.16
N GLN A 62 14.33 6.17 -9.58
CA GLN A 62 15.23 6.11 -8.44
C GLN A 62 16.61 6.69 -8.77
N LEU A 63 17.16 6.38 -9.95
CA LEU A 63 18.44 6.91 -10.41
C LEU A 63 18.39 8.44 -10.54
N ALA A 64 17.34 8.97 -11.19
CA ALA A 64 17.14 10.41 -11.34
C ALA A 64 17.03 11.11 -9.97
N THR A 65 16.36 10.47 -9.01
CA THR A 65 16.26 10.98 -7.63
C THR A 65 17.64 11.03 -6.98
N LEU A 66 18.43 9.94 -7.06
CA LEU A 66 19.77 9.86 -6.46
C LEU A 66 20.74 10.86 -7.08
N GLN A 67 20.65 11.10 -8.38
CA GLN A 67 21.44 12.12 -9.09
C GLN A 67 21.06 13.55 -8.68
N GLY A 68 19.76 13.81 -8.45
CA GLY A 68 19.27 15.14 -8.09
C GLY A 68 19.41 15.52 -6.61
N SER A 69 19.67 14.56 -5.71
CA SER A 69 19.59 14.78 -4.26
C SER A 69 20.94 14.85 -3.53
N GLY A 70 22.08 14.72 -4.22
CA GLY A 70 23.41 14.90 -3.61
C GLY A 70 23.78 13.86 -2.54
N VAL A 71 23.12 12.70 -2.53
CA VAL A 71 23.30 11.62 -1.54
C VAL A 71 24.72 11.06 -1.61
N LYS A 72 25.47 11.10 -0.49
CA LYS A 72 26.87 10.60 -0.42
C LYS A 72 27.01 9.16 0.11
N SER A 73 26.00 8.63 0.83
CA SER A 73 26.04 7.28 1.40
C SER A 73 24.65 6.67 1.62
N ILE A 74 24.56 5.33 1.59
CA ILE A 74 23.31 4.56 1.84
C ILE A 74 23.63 3.40 2.81
N SER A 75 22.83 3.21 3.86
CA SER A 75 22.99 2.09 4.83
C SER A 75 21.68 1.37 5.17
N LEU A 76 21.80 0.09 5.54
CA LEU A 76 20.70 -0.81 5.93
C LEU A 76 20.72 -1.02 7.46
N SER A 77 19.97 -0.20 8.21
CA SER A 77 19.71 -0.45 9.65
C SER A 77 18.22 -0.63 9.93
N SER A 78 17.88 -1.12 11.13
CA SER A 78 16.53 -1.53 11.55
C SER A 78 15.66 -0.34 11.99
N LYS A 79 14.37 -0.37 11.61
CA LYS A 79 13.54 0.83 11.43
C LYS A 79 12.07 0.61 11.86
N PRO A 80 11.26 1.69 12.03
CA PRO A 80 10.39 1.90 13.20
C PRO A 80 8.93 1.37 13.15
N PRO A 81 8.19 1.48 14.28
CA PRO A 81 6.76 1.16 14.38
C PRO A 81 5.82 2.34 13.99
N PHE A 82 4.61 1.99 13.53
CA PHE A 82 3.49 2.90 13.25
C PHE A 82 2.24 2.53 14.07
N GLY A 83 1.47 3.52 14.55
CA GLY A 83 0.21 3.31 15.27
C GLY A 83 -1.02 3.82 14.50
N TYR A 84 -2.12 3.06 14.52
CA TYR A 84 -3.33 3.40 13.79
C TYR A 84 -4.63 2.83 14.39
N GLY A 85 -5.78 3.25 13.86
CA GLY A 85 -7.09 2.69 14.22
C GLY A 85 -7.85 3.54 15.24
N SER A 86 -9.06 3.13 15.60
CA SER A 86 -9.97 3.85 16.52
C SER A 86 -9.37 4.07 17.91
N GLY A 87 -8.45 3.22 18.36
CA GLY A 87 -7.73 3.38 19.63
C GLY A 87 -6.61 4.43 19.60
N VAL A 88 -6.22 4.93 18.42
CA VAL A 88 -5.13 5.91 18.23
C VAL A 88 -5.64 7.24 17.66
N LEU A 89 -6.61 7.17 16.75
CA LEU A 89 -7.32 8.30 16.15
C LEU A 89 -8.82 8.06 16.28
N LYS A 90 -9.50 8.89 17.07
CA LYS A 90 -10.93 8.74 17.38
C LYS A 90 -11.77 8.78 16.09
N GLN A 91 -12.70 7.83 15.93
CA GLN A 91 -13.74 7.86 14.89
C GLN A 91 -15.07 8.35 15.48
N GLN A 92 -16.03 8.76 14.65
CA GLN A 92 -17.30 9.34 15.13
C GLN A 92 -18.06 8.41 16.10
N GLN A 93 -17.90 7.09 15.92
CA GLN A 93 -18.51 6.05 16.77
C GLN A 93 -17.79 5.84 18.12
N ASP A 94 -16.63 6.45 18.33
CA ASP A 94 -15.82 6.30 19.54
C ASP A 94 -16.07 7.42 20.58
N ILE A 95 -16.85 8.45 20.23
CA ILE A 95 -17.25 9.53 21.16
C ILE A 95 -18.05 8.99 22.36
N LYS A 96 -18.67 7.80 22.23
CA LYS A 96 -19.47 7.14 23.27
C LYS A 96 -18.79 5.94 23.95
N LYS A 97 -17.52 5.64 23.69
CA LYS A 97 -16.83 4.46 24.26
C LYS A 97 -15.85 4.82 25.37
N THR A 98 -15.96 4.14 26.50
CA THR A 98 -14.94 4.12 27.56
C THR A 98 -13.64 3.49 27.03
N ALA A 99 -12.48 3.99 27.47
CA ALA A 99 -11.15 3.58 27.01
C ALA A 99 -10.89 2.06 27.06
N GLN A 100 -11.58 1.33 27.95
CA GLN A 100 -11.52 -0.13 28.10
C GLN A 100 -12.05 -0.94 26.89
N GLN A 101 -12.73 -0.32 25.90
CA GLN A 101 -13.34 -1.05 24.78
C GLN A 101 -12.64 -0.89 23.42
N THR A 102 -11.54 -0.12 23.35
CA THR A 102 -10.86 0.19 22.08
C THR A 102 -9.48 -0.46 22.01
N GLN A 103 -9.31 -1.39 21.06
CA GLN A 103 -8.02 -1.97 20.74
C GLN A 103 -7.16 -0.98 19.93
N VAL A 104 -5.89 -0.84 20.31
CA VAL A 104 -4.88 -0.05 19.59
C VAL A 104 -4.21 -0.93 18.52
N ASP A 105 -4.33 -0.55 17.25
CA ASP A 105 -3.67 -1.27 16.15
C ASP A 105 -2.28 -0.68 15.87
N LEU A 106 -1.25 -1.53 15.80
CA LEU A 106 0.12 -1.16 15.50
C LEU A 106 0.63 -1.95 14.28
N ILE A 107 1.49 -1.34 13.48
CA ILE A 107 2.29 -2.04 12.46
C ILE A 107 3.77 -1.84 12.77
N LEU A 108 4.47 -2.96 12.93
CA LEU A 108 5.91 -3.04 13.13
C LEU A 108 6.56 -3.40 11.80
N THR A 109 7.46 -2.55 11.33
CA THR A 109 8.27 -2.84 10.14
C THR A 109 9.56 -3.50 10.60
N VAL A 110 9.90 -4.65 10.03
CA VAL A 110 11.12 -5.40 10.39
C VAL A 110 11.97 -5.70 9.16
N ASN A 111 13.28 -5.87 9.34
CA ASN A 111 14.14 -6.27 8.22
C ASN A 111 14.13 -7.79 8.00
N ASN A 112 14.07 -8.56 9.10
CA ASN A 112 14.06 -10.01 9.08
C ASN A 112 12.94 -10.52 9.99
N SER A 113 11.88 -11.06 9.37
CA SER A 113 10.73 -11.61 10.08
C SER A 113 11.07 -12.87 10.87
N PHE A 114 11.99 -13.71 10.38
CA PHE A 114 12.46 -14.88 11.11
C PHE A 114 13.10 -14.48 12.44
N LYS A 115 14.10 -13.60 12.40
CA LYS A 115 14.83 -13.14 13.59
C LYS A 115 13.88 -12.47 14.60
N PHE A 116 12.99 -11.61 14.10
CA PHE A 116 11.99 -10.99 14.96
C PHE A 116 11.10 -12.04 15.65
N HIS A 117 10.58 -13.01 14.89
CA HIS A 117 9.70 -14.03 15.46
C HIS A 117 10.43 -14.97 16.42
N GLU A 118 11.69 -15.29 16.16
CA GLU A 118 12.53 -16.10 17.04
C GLU A 118 12.71 -15.41 18.40
N GLU A 119 13.13 -14.14 18.39
CA GLU A 119 13.32 -13.34 19.61
C GLU A 119 11.99 -13.14 20.35
N ASN A 120 10.92 -12.82 19.62
CA ASN A 120 9.62 -12.55 20.23
C ASN A 120 8.93 -13.80 20.76
N LEU A 121 9.22 -14.99 20.22
CA LEU A 121 8.75 -16.25 20.80
C LEU A 121 9.46 -16.59 22.11
N LYS A 122 10.75 -16.23 22.25
CA LYS A 122 11.49 -16.39 23.50
C LYS A 122 10.95 -15.45 24.58
N LEU A 123 10.72 -14.19 24.23
CA LEU A 123 10.26 -13.16 25.17
C LEU A 123 8.76 -13.22 25.45
N ASN A 124 7.95 -13.44 24.41
CA ASN A 124 6.49 -13.31 24.47
C ASN A 124 5.76 -14.51 23.81
N PRO A 125 6.00 -15.75 24.26
CA PRO A 125 5.40 -16.94 23.66
C PRO A 125 3.86 -16.95 23.69
N HIS A 126 3.26 -16.21 24.63
CA HIS A 126 1.81 -16.11 24.82
C HIS A 126 1.10 -15.12 23.86
N HIS A 127 1.86 -14.31 23.11
CA HIS A 127 1.31 -13.46 22.05
C HIS A 127 0.88 -14.29 20.83
N TYR A 128 1.57 -15.40 20.59
CA TYR A 128 1.30 -16.33 19.50
C TYR A 128 0.23 -17.34 19.90
N SER A 129 -0.57 -17.77 18.92
CA SER A 129 -1.49 -18.89 19.08
C SER A 129 -0.76 -20.24 19.10
N PHE A 130 -1.50 -21.34 18.93
CA PHE A 130 -0.96 -22.69 18.80
C PHE A 130 0.13 -22.82 17.71
N LEU A 131 0.20 -21.86 16.76
CA LEU A 131 1.26 -21.80 15.75
C LEU A 131 2.69 -21.75 16.33
N ARG A 132 2.84 -21.30 17.59
CA ARG A 132 4.14 -21.33 18.28
C ARG A 132 4.74 -22.74 18.38
N TYR A 133 3.91 -23.78 18.46
CA TYR A 133 4.35 -25.16 18.60
C TYR A 133 4.91 -25.75 17.30
N PHE A 134 4.63 -25.14 16.14
CA PHE A 134 5.21 -25.53 14.85
C PHE A 134 6.51 -24.80 14.50
N GLY A 135 7.05 -24.02 15.44
CA GLY A 135 8.33 -23.32 15.31
C GLY A 135 8.28 -22.03 14.47
N VAL A 136 9.36 -21.25 14.61
CA VAL A 136 9.53 -19.93 13.97
C VAL A 136 9.49 -19.99 12.44
N SER A 137 10.00 -21.07 11.83
CA SER A 137 10.00 -21.25 10.38
C SER A 137 8.59 -21.28 9.80
N THR A 138 7.65 -21.93 10.50
CA THR A 138 6.25 -22.02 10.08
C THR A 138 5.56 -20.66 10.15
N ILE A 139 5.73 -19.94 11.26
CA ILE A 139 5.20 -18.59 11.46
C ILE A 139 5.74 -17.62 10.41
N THR A 140 7.05 -17.65 10.19
CA THR A 140 7.73 -16.80 9.19
C THR A 140 7.21 -17.12 7.79
N ARG A 141 7.17 -18.40 7.40
CA ARG A 141 6.61 -18.80 6.10
C ARG A 141 5.17 -18.34 5.94
N MET A 142 4.35 -18.44 6.98
CA MET A 142 2.95 -18.00 6.96
C MET A 142 2.83 -16.48 6.79
N GLN A 143 3.67 -15.69 7.47
CA GLN A 143 3.77 -14.25 7.24
C GLN A 143 4.19 -13.97 5.80
N GLU A 144 5.32 -14.52 5.39
CA GLU A 144 6.01 -14.16 4.15
C GLU A 144 5.28 -14.65 2.90
N THR A 145 4.40 -15.65 2.97
CA THR A 145 3.78 -16.28 1.77
C THR A 145 2.27 -16.10 1.65
N ARG A 146 1.56 -15.82 2.75
CA ARG A 146 0.08 -15.84 2.78
C ARG A 146 -0.51 -14.47 3.15
N GLY A 147 -1.74 -14.24 2.68
CA GLY A 147 -2.48 -13.01 2.97
C GLY A 147 -1.75 -11.76 2.49
N ALA A 148 -1.83 -10.70 3.28
CA ALA A 148 -1.21 -9.41 2.98
C ALA A 148 0.26 -9.29 3.44
N ARG A 149 1.00 -10.40 3.50
CA ARG A 149 2.41 -10.46 3.97
C ARG A 149 2.68 -9.92 5.39
N ILE A 150 1.62 -9.76 6.19
CA ILE A 150 1.64 -9.24 7.57
C ILE A 150 1.12 -10.27 8.57
N TYR A 151 1.82 -10.46 9.70
CA TYR A 151 1.38 -11.36 10.78
C TYR A 151 0.83 -10.54 11.95
N PHE A 152 -0.37 -10.84 12.45
CA PHE A 152 -0.95 -10.10 13.57
C PHE A 152 -0.97 -10.92 14.86
N ASN A 153 -0.56 -10.28 15.95
CA ASN A 153 -0.80 -10.73 17.31
C ASN A 153 -1.87 -9.84 17.95
N PRO A 154 -3.13 -10.31 18.04
CA PRO A 154 -4.22 -9.54 18.64
C PRO A 154 -4.32 -9.78 20.16
N TYR A 155 -4.98 -8.85 20.84
CA TYR A 155 -5.34 -8.91 22.27
C TYR A 155 -4.13 -9.01 23.20
N VAL A 156 -3.06 -8.32 22.83
CA VAL A 156 -1.82 -8.24 23.60
C VAL A 156 -2.00 -7.19 24.69
N LYS A 157 -1.57 -7.52 25.90
CA LYS A 157 -1.41 -6.57 27.00
C LYS A 157 0.08 -6.41 27.25
N PHE A 158 0.57 -5.19 27.25
CA PHE A 158 1.96 -4.93 27.64
C PHE A 158 2.02 -4.74 29.16
N ASN A 159 3.10 -5.21 29.79
CA ASN A 159 3.32 -5.02 31.21
C ASN A 159 3.27 -3.50 31.50
N ASN A 160 2.45 -3.11 32.50
CA ASN A 160 2.15 -1.75 32.96
C ASN A 160 0.89 -1.07 32.38
N ASP A 161 0.19 -1.65 31.40
CA ASP A 161 -1.14 -1.18 30.98
C ASP A 161 -2.12 -2.34 30.85
N PHE A 162 -2.86 -2.63 31.94
CA PHE A 162 -3.82 -3.72 31.98
C PHE A 162 -5.17 -3.39 31.31
N ASN A 163 -5.42 -2.10 31.01
CA ASN A 163 -6.70 -1.60 30.50
C ASN A 163 -6.70 -1.42 28.98
N THR A 164 -5.53 -1.31 28.34
CA THR A 164 -5.43 -1.20 26.88
C THR A 164 -5.09 -2.54 26.23
N LEU A 165 -5.90 -2.93 25.24
CA LEU A 165 -5.59 -4.06 24.39
C LEU A 165 -4.88 -3.58 23.12
N TYR A 166 -3.77 -4.23 22.80
CA TYR A 166 -3.03 -3.97 21.57
C TYR A 166 -3.24 -5.08 20.56
N LYS A 167 -3.11 -4.71 19.29
CA LYS A 167 -2.94 -5.62 18.17
C LYS A 167 -1.79 -5.11 17.33
N TYR A 168 -0.67 -5.81 17.33
CA TYR A 168 0.46 -5.43 16.51
C TYR A 168 0.64 -6.38 15.33
N GLY A 169 0.82 -5.81 14.15
CA GLY A 169 1.11 -6.49 12.91
C GLY A 169 2.59 -6.40 12.58
N ILE A 170 3.20 -7.48 12.10
CA ILE A 170 4.60 -7.54 11.70
C ILE A 170 4.64 -7.66 10.18
N ILE A 171 5.34 -6.75 9.50
CA ILE A 171 5.58 -6.79 8.06
C ILE A 171 7.06 -6.51 7.78
N THR A 172 7.65 -7.16 6.78
CA THR A 172 9.02 -6.82 6.40
C THR A 172 9.06 -5.50 5.63
N ARG A 173 10.15 -4.74 5.77
CA ARG A 173 10.39 -3.49 5.01
C ARG A 173 10.21 -3.72 3.50
N LYS A 174 10.72 -4.85 2.99
CA LYS A 174 10.58 -5.25 1.59
C LYS A 174 9.11 -5.34 1.16
N HIS A 175 8.27 -6.04 1.92
CA HIS A 175 6.85 -6.20 1.57
C HIS A 175 6.07 -4.91 1.78
N LEU A 176 6.41 -4.11 2.79
CA LEU A 176 5.80 -2.80 3.00
C LEU A 176 6.05 -1.88 1.80
N ILE A 177 7.31 -1.73 1.37
CA ILE A 177 7.66 -0.90 0.21
C ILE A 177 6.96 -1.40 -1.05
N ARG A 178 6.91 -2.72 -1.26
CA ARG A 178 6.22 -3.30 -2.42
C ARG A 178 4.72 -3.05 -2.39
N ASP A 179 4.07 -3.16 -1.24
CA ASP A 179 2.64 -2.85 -1.12
C ASP A 179 2.39 -1.35 -1.37
N LEU A 180 3.25 -0.47 -0.85
CA LEU A 180 3.16 0.99 -1.02
C LEU A 180 3.34 1.44 -2.48
N LEU A 181 4.33 0.89 -3.19
CA LEU A 181 4.65 1.27 -4.57
C LEU A 181 3.76 0.56 -5.60
N ASP A 182 3.50 -0.74 -5.41
CA ASP A 182 2.92 -1.58 -6.46
C ASP A 182 1.43 -1.86 -6.24
N TRP A 183 0.95 -1.68 -4.99
CA TRP A 183 -0.35 -2.18 -4.52
C TRP A 183 -0.50 -3.69 -4.70
N GLU A 184 0.52 -4.47 -4.32
CA GLU A 184 0.46 -5.95 -4.40
C GLU A 184 -0.76 -6.52 -3.66
N THR A 185 -1.10 -5.93 -2.51
CA THR A 185 -2.22 -6.35 -1.66
C THR A 185 -3.15 -5.18 -1.32
N LEU A 186 -2.69 -3.93 -1.44
CA LEU A 186 -3.37 -2.71 -1.04
C LEU A 186 -3.85 -2.73 0.43
N TYR A 187 -3.25 -3.59 1.26
CA TYR A 187 -3.72 -3.83 2.62
C TYR A 187 -3.10 -2.83 3.59
N VAL A 188 -1.76 -2.78 3.64
CA VAL A 188 -1.05 -1.81 4.47
C VAL A 188 -0.96 -0.48 3.75
N ALA A 189 -0.72 -0.51 2.43
CA ALA A 189 -0.76 0.69 1.60
C ALA A 189 -2.10 1.42 1.69
N GLY A 190 -3.21 0.68 1.63
CA GLY A 190 -4.55 1.24 1.80
C GLY A 190 -4.73 1.90 3.17
N ARG A 191 -4.15 1.34 4.24
CA ARG A 191 -4.18 1.99 5.56
C ARG A 191 -3.38 3.29 5.59
N LEU A 192 -2.22 3.31 4.93
CA LEU A 192 -1.29 4.45 4.88
C LEU A 192 -1.68 5.54 3.86
N GLN A 193 -2.81 5.38 3.16
CA GLN A 193 -3.48 6.44 2.38
C GLN A 193 -4.38 7.34 3.24
N LYS A 194 -4.47 7.05 4.54
CA LYS A 194 -5.32 7.75 5.49
C LYS A 194 -4.46 8.25 6.65
N PRO A 195 -4.91 9.27 7.39
CA PRO A 195 -4.21 9.73 8.58
C PRO A 195 -3.82 8.59 9.53
N VAL A 196 -2.55 8.57 9.93
CA VAL A 196 -1.95 7.65 10.90
C VAL A 196 -1.11 8.43 11.88
N ARG A 197 -0.94 7.91 13.11
CA ARG A 197 0.07 8.45 14.01
C ARG A 197 1.37 7.68 13.80
N VAL A 198 2.32 8.36 13.17
CA VAL A 198 3.68 7.85 13.05
C VAL A 198 4.34 7.97 14.42
N ILE A 199 4.74 6.84 14.99
CA ILE A 199 5.45 6.82 16.29
C ILE A 199 6.92 7.17 16.05
N LYS A 200 7.52 6.65 14.97
CA LYS A 200 8.86 7.01 14.51
C LYS A 200 8.92 6.71 13.01
N ILE A 201 9.53 7.58 12.21
CA ILE A 201 10.07 7.26 10.88
C ILE A 201 11.56 7.56 11.01
N ASP A 202 12.39 6.65 10.52
CA ASP A 202 13.80 6.96 10.39
C ASP A 202 13.97 7.80 9.13
N GLU A 203 14.31 9.07 9.31
CA GLU A 203 14.45 10.05 8.24
C GLU A 203 15.54 9.67 7.24
N SER A 204 16.48 8.79 7.61
CA SER A 204 17.45 8.24 6.66
C SER A 204 16.87 7.19 5.71
N ASP A 205 15.63 6.70 5.93
CA ASP A 205 14.96 5.74 5.04
C ASP A 205 14.29 6.43 3.84
N GLN A 206 15.12 6.91 2.92
CA GLN A 206 14.65 7.64 1.74
C GLN A 206 13.73 6.79 0.86
N ASP A 207 13.96 5.47 0.74
CA ASP A 207 13.07 4.59 -0.04
C ASP A 207 11.68 4.49 0.58
N LEU A 208 11.59 4.36 1.91
CA LEU A 208 10.29 4.26 2.59
C LEU A 208 9.54 5.59 2.51
N ILE A 209 10.23 6.72 2.70
CA ILE A 209 9.64 8.06 2.54
C ILE A 209 9.13 8.25 1.11
N TYR A 210 9.91 7.85 0.11
CA TYR A 210 9.52 7.87 -1.29
C TYR A 210 8.30 6.98 -1.55
N ALA A 211 8.29 5.75 -1.00
CA ALA A 211 7.18 4.81 -1.16
C ALA A 211 5.88 5.32 -0.52
N LEU A 212 5.97 5.96 0.66
CA LEU A 212 4.83 6.60 1.32
C LEU A 212 4.26 7.75 0.47
N LYS A 213 5.12 8.65 -0.02
CA LYS A 213 4.70 9.77 -0.90
C LYS A 213 4.08 9.25 -2.20
N THR A 214 4.70 8.25 -2.83
CA THR A 214 4.20 7.60 -4.04
C THR A 214 2.84 6.97 -3.80
N ASN A 215 2.65 6.27 -2.68
CA ASN A 215 1.36 5.66 -2.35
C ASN A 215 0.22 6.70 -2.21
N LEU A 216 0.50 7.84 -1.58
CA LEU A 216 -0.46 8.96 -1.48
C LEU A 216 -0.78 9.52 -2.87
N SER A 217 0.25 9.78 -3.68
CA SER A 217 0.11 10.27 -5.06
C SER A 217 -0.72 9.30 -5.92
N SER A 218 -0.41 8.01 -5.89
CA SER A 218 -1.18 6.98 -6.61
C SER A 218 -2.64 6.93 -6.15
N ALA A 219 -2.93 7.07 -4.86
CA ALA A 219 -4.30 7.10 -4.35
C ALA A 219 -5.07 8.34 -4.83
N LEU A 220 -4.40 9.50 -4.86
CA LEU A 220 -4.95 10.73 -5.41
C LEU A 220 -5.26 10.58 -6.90
N HIS A 221 -4.31 10.08 -7.70
CA HIS A 221 -4.52 9.89 -9.15
C HIS A 221 -5.65 8.89 -9.46
N VAL A 222 -5.72 7.77 -8.72
CA VAL A 222 -6.83 6.81 -8.87
C VAL A 222 -8.15 7.45 -8.49
N ALA A 223 -8.24 8.18 -7.38
CA ALA A 223 -9.48 8.84 -6.99
C ALA A 223 -9.95 9.85 -8.05
N LEU A 224 -9.02 10.66 -8.57
CA LEU A 224 -9.30 11.66 -9.59
C LEU A 224 -9.77 11.04 -10.92
N LEU A 225 -9.20 9.90 -11.33
CA LEU A 225 -9.67 9.15 -12.50
C LEU A 225 -11.11 8.62 -12.36
N LEU A 226 -11.58 8.42 -11.12
CA LEU A 226 -12.92 7.91 -10.82
C LEU A 226 -13.95 9.02 -10.57
N LEU A 227 -13.51 10.18 -10.08
CA LEU A 227 -14.34 11.34 -9.83
C LEU A 227 -14.76 12.05 -11.15
N PRO A 228 -15.86 12.82 -11.14
CA PRO A 228 -16.24 13.71 -12.24
C PRO A 228 -15.30 14.92 -12.35
N GLU A 229 -15.56 15.81 -13.31
CA GLU A 229 -14.80 17.06 -13.51
C GLU A 229 -14.87 17.99 -12.29
N GLU A 230 -16.02 18.04 -11.63
CA GLU A 230 -16.28 18.87 -10.45
C GLU A 230 -16.76 18.01 -9.27
N PHE A 231 -16.10 18.13 -8.11
CA PHE A 231 -16.40 17.35 -6.91
C PHE A 231 -15.96 18.12 -5.64
N THR A 232 -16.40 17.69 -4.46
CA THR A 232 -16.02 18.36 -3.19
C THR A 232 -14.78 17.74 -2.52
N LEU A 233 -14.15 18.44 -1.58
CA LEU A 233 -13.11 17.85 -0.71
C LEU A 233 -13.61 16.58 -0.01
N LYS A 234 -14.87 16.59 0.45
CA LYS A 234 -15.52 15.41 1.03
C LYS A 234 -15.54 14.25 0.04
N ASP A 235 -15.97 14.48 -1.20
CA ASP A 235 -16.02 13.42 -2.23
C ASP A 235 -14.64 12.84 -2.51
N LEU A 236 -13.62 13.69 -2.57
CA LEU A 236 -12.23 13.27 -2.78
C LEU A 236 -11.78 12.29 -1.70
N PHE A 237 -11.91 12.65 -0.43
CA PHE A 237 -11.40 11.82 0.67
C PHE A 237 -12.27 10.59 0.95
N LEU A 238 -13.58 10.67 0.69
CA LEU A 238 -14.45 9.49 0.66
C LEU A 238 -13.99 8.52 -0.44
N LYS A 239 -13.70 9.03 -1.64
CA LYS A 239 -13.22 8.20 -2.76
C LYS A 239 -11.87 7.58 -2.45
N ILE A 240 -10.87 8.34 -2.01
CA ILE A 240 -9.55 7.84 -1.59
C ILE A 240 -9.70 6.74 -0.53
N THR A 241 -10.50 6.99 0.51
CA THR A 241 -10.71 6.00 1.58
C THR A 241 -11.37 4.73 1.04
N SER A 242 -12.34 4.88 0.14
CA SER A 242 -13.08 3.76 -0.43
C SER A 242 -12.19 2.78 -1.22
N LEU A 243 -11.07 3.22 -1.80
CA LEU A 243 -10.18 2.37 -2.59
C LEU A 243 -9.72 1.13 -1.81
N SER A 244 -9.49 1.27 -0.50
CA SER A 244 -9.06 0.18 0.39
C SER A 244 -10.21 -0.66 0.97
N TYR A 245 -11.46 -0.32 0.66
CA TYR A 245 -12.67 -1.00 1.14
C TYR A 245 -13.51 -1.59 0.00
N GLN A 246 -13.37 -1.11 -1.23
CA GLN A 246 -14.05 -1.64 -2.41
C GLN A 246 -13.61 -3.10 -2.64
N GLY A 247 -14.52 -4.05 -2.41
CA GLY A 247 -14.23 -5.48 -2.50
C GLY A 247 -13.73 -6.12 -1.21
N ASP A 248 -13.54 -5.35 -0.14
CA ASP A 248 -13.22 -5.89 1.18
C ASP A 248 -14.42 -6.71 1.68
N PHE A 249 -14.23 -8.03 1.81
CA PHE A 249 -15.27 -8.96 2.25
C PHE A 249 -15.89 -8.56 3.61
N ARG A 250 -15.09 -7.92 4.48
CA ARG A 250 -15.52 -7.46 5.81
C ARG A 250 -16.55 -6.35 5.76
N MET A 251 -16.62 -5.59 4.65
CA MET A 251 -17.67 -4.58 4.46
C MET A 251 -19.05 -5.21 4.23
N TYR A 252 -19.10 -6.46 3.75
CA TYR A 252 -20.33 -7.23 3.62
C TYR A 252 -20.65 -8.00 4.90
N ILE A 253 -19.63 -8.30 5.71
CA ILE A 253 -19.74 -9.08 6.95
C ILE A 253 -18.94 -8.45 8.10
N GLY A 254 -19.63 -7.73 9.00
CA GLY A 254 -19.09 -7.33 10.30
C GLY A 254 -18.41 -5.95 10.38
N GLU A 255 -18.37 -5.15 9.32
CA GLU A 255 -18.08 -3.70 9.43
C GLU A 255 -19.35 -2.86 9.29
N ASN A 256 -19.33 -1.66 9.86
CA ASN A 256 -20.44 -0.71 9.74
C ASN A 256 -20.51 -0.17 8.29
N LYS A 257 -21.71 -0.07 7.71
CA LYS A 257 -21.90 0.41 6.32
C LYS A 257 -21.38 1.83 6.08
N ASN A 258 -21.43 2.68 7.11
CA ASN A 258 -20.95 4.06 7.09
C ASN A 258 -19.46 4.17 7.50
N LYS A 259 -18.71 3.06 7.53
CA LYS A 259 -17.31 3.04 7.99
C LYS A 259 -16.43 4.10 7.33
N ILE A 260 -16.59 4.29 6.03
CA ILE A 260 -15.81 5.26 5.24
C ILE A 260 -16.08 6.69 5.73
N SER A 261 -17.35 7.09 5.80
CA SER A 261 -17.76 8.41 6.29
C SER A 261 -17.34 8.65 7.74
N ASN A 262 -17.48 7.62 8.60
CA ASN A 262 -17.09 7.67 10.01
C ASN A 262 -15.57 7.83 10.22
N ILE A 263 -14.76 7.51 9.20
CA ILE A 263 -13.31 7.78 9.20
C ILE A 263 -13.04 9.19 8.68
N VAL A 264 -13.63 9.57 7.55
CA VAL A 264 -13.28 10.79 6.83
C VAL A 264 -13.78 12.04 7.54
N ILE A 265 -15.07 12.11 7.86
CA ILE A 265 -15.70 13.35 8.35
C ILE A 265 -15.01 13.88 9.63
N PRO A 266 -14.73 13.06 10.66
CA PRO A 266 -14.09 13.56 11.88
C PRO A 266 -12.61 13.90 11.73
N GLN A 267 -11.97 13.50 10.63
CA GLN A 267 -10.51 13.63 10.43
C GLN A 267 -10.18 14.46 9.18
N ILE A 268 -11.13 15.29 8.72
CA ILE A 268 -11.02 16.02 7.46
C ILE A 268 -9.75 16.88 7.39
N ASP A 269 -9.41 17.60 8.46
CA ASP A 269 -8.22 18.44 8.51
C ASP A 269 -6.93 17.64 8.33
N LEU A 270 -6.87 16.45 8.94
CA LEU A 270 -5.71 15.56 8.80
C LEU A 270 -5.60 15.01 7.37
N PHE A 271 -6.73 14.78 6.68
CA PHE A 271 -6.72 14.42 5.27
C PHE A 271 -6.25 15.59 4.40
N ILE A 272 -6.71 16.80 4.67
CA ILE A 272 -6.26 18.00 3.96
C ILE A 272 -4.75 18.18 4.15
N ASP A 273 -4.23 18.06 5.37
CA ASP A 273 -2.79 18.17 5.63
C ASP A 273 -2.00 17.09 4.88
N LEU A 274 -2.52 15.86 4.83
CA LEU A 274 -1.88 14.73 4.16
C LEU A 274 -1.78 14.90 2.64
N TYR A 275 -2.78 15.54 2.01
CA TYR A 275 -2.91 15.62 0.55
C TYR A 275 -2.68 17.01 -0.04
N SER A 276 -2.70 18.07 0.76
CA SER A 276 -2.65 19.46 0.30
C SER A 276 -1.47 19.74 -0.63
N ASN A 277 -0.26 19.35 -0.23
CA ASN A 277 0.92 19.54 -1.06
C ASN A 277 0.81 18.83 -2.41
N LEU A 278 0.29 17.60 -2.44
CA LEU A 278 0.10 16.86 -3.69
C LEU A 278 -0.91 17.55 -4.60
N MET A 279 -2.03 18.00 -4.03
CA MET A 279 -3.08 18.73 -4.75
C MET A 279 -2.58 20.07 -5.29
N LEU A 280 -1.75 20.80 -4.53
CA LEU A 280 -1.16 22.08 -4.95
C LEU A 280 -0.11 21.90 -6.06
N THR A 281 0.57 20.75 -6.11
CA THR A 281 1.55 20.44 -7.17
C THR A 281 0.93 19.81 -8.42
N ASP A 282 -0.34 19.39 -8.39
CA ASP A 282 -1.03 18.81 -9.54
C ASP A 282 -1.46 19.93 -10.50
N THR A 283 -0.81 20.01 -11.67
CA THR A 283 -1.07 21.04 -12.68
C THR A 283 -2.44 20.94 -13.34
N TYR A 284 -3.18 19.86 -13.09
CA TYR A 284 -4.49 19.54 -13.67
C TYR A 284 -5.62 19.63 -12.64
N LEU A 285 -5.37 20.26 -11.51
CA LEU A 285 -6.32 20.38 -10.41
C LEU A 285 -6.40 21.82 -9.92
N HIS A 286 -7.61 22.35 -9.87
CA HIS A 286 -7.93 23.68 -9.37
C HIS A 286 -8.65 23.57 -8.03
N TRP A 287 -8.00 24.06 -6.97
CA TRP A 287 -8.53 24.10 -5.62
C TRP A 287 -8.25 25.46 -4.99
N ASN A 288 -9.30 26.11 -4.48
CA ASN A 288 -9.26 27.44 -3.88
C ASN A 288 -8.68 27.47 -2.44
N LYS A 289 -8.13 26.35 -1.95
CA LYS A 289 -7.49 26.19 -0.63
C LYS A 289 -8.42 26.39 0.57
N ILE A 290 -9.73 26.52 0.34
CA ILE A 290 -10.71 26.52 1.43
C ILE A 290 -10.72 25.11 2.05
N ARG A 291 -10.71 25.05 3.37
CA ARG A 291 -10.58 23.80 4.15
C ARG A 291 -11.94 23.33 4.69
N THR A 292 -12.97 23.41 3.86
CA THR A 292 -14.33 22.95 4.23
C THR A 292 -14.72 21.73 3.43
N LEU A 293 -15.57 20.86 3.99
CA LEU A 293 -16.02 19.63 3.34
C LEU A 293 -16.63 19.89 1.95
N ASP A 294 -17.39 20.97 1.81
CA ASP A 294 -18.11 21.35 0.60
C ASP A 294 -17.27 22.20 -0.36
N THR A 295 -15.97 22.38 -0.08
CA THR A 295 -15.07 23.07 -1.00
C THR A 295 -15.01 22.33 -2.33
N ILE A 296 -15.41 23.03 -3.38
CA ILE A 296 -15.42 22.51 -4.75
C ILE A 296 -14.00 22.49 -5.32
N ILE A 297 -13.67 21.38 -5.97
CA ILE A 297 -12.44 21.14 -6.71
C ILE A 297 -12.83 20.84 -8.15
N LYS A 298 -12.11 21.47 -9.08
CA LYS A 298 -12.24 21.19 -10.51
C LYS A 298 -10.98 20.52 -11.02
N GLN A 299 -11.12 19.49 -11.84
CA GLN A 299 -9.98 18.83 -12.48
C GLN A 299 -10.08 18.88 -13.99
N ASP A 300 -8.94 18.97 -14.65
CA ASP A 300 -8.86 18.81 -16.09
C ASP A 300 -9.10 17.34 -16.47
N VAL A 301 -10.11 17.11 -17.31
CA VAL A 301 -10.52 15.80 -17.83
C VAL A 301 -10.10 15.59 -19.30
N THR A 302 -9.17 16.41 -19.81
CA THR A 302 -8.59 16.23 -21.14
C THR A 302 -7.85 14.90 -21.25
N PRO A 303 -7.73 14.33 -22.47
CA PRO A 303 -6.96 13.11 -22.69
C PRO A 303 -5.51 13.21 -22.18
N THR A 304 -4.89 14.39 -22.23
CA THR A 304 -3.52 14.61 -21.72
C THR A 304 -3.45 14.45 -20.20
N ALA A 305 -4.37 15.09 -19.46
CA ALA A 305 -4.46 14.97 -18.01
C ALA A 305 -4.74 13.51 -17.59
N ILE A 306 -5.70 12.87 -18.25
CA ILE A 306 -6.06 11.46 -18.02
C ILE A 306 -4.87 10.54 -18.29
N PHE A 307 -4.18 10.71 -19.42
CA PHE A 307 -3.03 9.88 -19.79
C PHE A 307 -1.90 9.97 -18.74
N LYS A 308 -1.59 11.17 -18.26
CA LYS A 308 -0.61 11.37 -17.18
C LYS A 308 -1.02 10.67 -15.88
N ARG A 309 -2.30 10.78 -15.48
CA ARG A 309 -2.84 10.06 -14.31
C ARG A 309 -2.75 8.54 -14.48
N LEU A 310 -3.03 8.03 -15.67
CA LEU A 310 -2.95 6.59 -15.98
C LEU A 310 -1.51 6.05 -15.91
N LEU A 311 -0.51 6.85 -16.30
CA LEU A 311 0.91 6.48 -16.18
C LEU A 311 1.37 6.36 -14.73
N ALA A 312 0.72 7.07 -13.80
CA ALA A 312 1.02 7.03 -12.36
C ALA A 312 0.30 5.89 -11.62
N LEU A 313 -0.45 5.03 -12.34
CA LEU A 313 -1.15 3.92 -11.71
C LEU A 313 -0.17 2.86 -11.18
N PRO A 314 -0.44 2.30 -10.00
CA PRO A 314 0.35 1.22 -9.43
C PRO A 314 0.34 -0.02 -10.33
N LYS A 315 1.46 -0.75 -10.31
CA LYS A 315 1.70 -1.92 -11.15
C LYS A 315 0.55 -2.94 -11.13
N TYR A 316 0.05 -3.30 -9.96
CA TYR A 316 -1.00 -4.33 -9.86
C TYR A 316 -2.37 -3.85 -10.34
N VAL A 317 -2.61 -2.53 -10.38
CA VAL A 317 -3.82 -1.97 -11.00
C VAL A 317 -3.73 -2.18 -12.51
N ILE A 318 -2.64 -1.76 -13.14
CA ILE A 318 -2.41 -1.97 -14.58
C ILE A 318 -2.45 -3.46 -14.94
N TYR A 319 -1.76 -4.31 -14.18
CA TYR A 319 -1.77 -5.76 -14.38
C TYR A 319 -3.20 -6.33 -14.37
N ASN A 320 -4.02 -5.97 -13.38
CA ASN A 320 -5.40 -6.45 -13.30
C ASN A 320 -6.28 -5.90 -14.43
N ILE A 321 -6.00 -4.69 -14.94
CA ILE A 321 -6.68 -4.16 -16.13
C ILE A 321 -6.31 -4.99 -17.36
N MET A 322 -5.02 -5.32 -17.53
CA MET A 322 -4.53 -6.13 -18.65
C MET A 322 -5.06 -7.57 -18.62
N GLU A 323 -5.21 -8.17 -17.43
CA GLU A 323 -5.77 -9.51 -17.23
C GLU A 323 -7.29 -9.57 -17.46
N SER A 324 -7.99 -8.42 -17.36
CA SER A 324 -9.43 -8.37 -17.63
C SER A 324 -9.71 -8.69 -19.11
N ALA A 325 -10.78 -9.45 -19.37
CA ALA A 325 -11.05 -10.13 -20.64
C ALA A 325 -11.04 -9.26 -21.91
N THR A 326 -11.00 -7.92 -21.79
CA THR A 326 -10.95 -6.97 -22.88
C THR A 326 -9.62 -6.92 -23.63
N PHE A 327 -8.52 -7.44 -23.07
CA PHE A 327 -7.19 -7.42 -23.71
C PHE A 327 -6.64 -8.81 -24.08
N LYS A 328 -7.46 -9.87 -23.96
CA LYS A 328 -7.11 -11.25 -24.37
C LYS A 328 -7.10 -11.47 -25.90
N THR A 329 -6.87 -10.44 -26.71
CA THR A 329 -6.45 -10.68 -28.10
C THR A 329 -5.01 -11.20 -28.07
N ARG A 330 -4.68 -12.18 -28.92
CA ARG A 330 -3.41 -12.95 -28.94
C ARG A 330 -2.11 -12.12 -29.11
N GLN A 331 -2.16 -10.80 -29.03
CA GLN A 331 -1.00 -9.91 -29.12
C GLN A 331 -0.60 -9.39 -27.74
N TYR A 332 0.69 -9.53 -27.43
CA TYR A 332 1.34 -8.87 -26.31
C TYR A 332 1.19 -7.35 -26.45
N GLN A 333 0.31 -6.74 -25.65
CA GLN A 333 0.19 -5.28 -25.60
C GLN A 333 1.19 -4.73 -24.59
N ASP A 334 2.01 -3.77 -25.02
CA ASP A 334 2.86 -2.99 -24.11
C ASP A 334 1.96 -2.16 -23.18
N THR A 335 2.41 -1.94 -21.94
CA THR A 335 1.76 -1.08 -20.94
C THR A 335 1.30 0.26 -21.52
N GLU A 336 2.11 0.89 -22.38
CA GLU A 336 1.79 2.19 -22.99
C GLU A 336 0.57 2.11 -23.93
N GLU A 337 0.43 1.02 -24.68
CA GLU A 337 -0.70 0.80 -25.58
C GLU A 337 -2.00 0.62 -24.79
N VAL A 338 -1.96 -0.14 -23.69
CA VAL A 338 -3.09 -0.34 -22.79
C VAL A 338 -3.53 0.99 -22.18
N ILE A 339 -2.58 1.81 -21.75
CA ILE A 339 -2.85 3.15 -21.22
C ILE A 339 -3.49 4.05 -22.28
N ARG A 340 -2.99 4.05 -23.53
CA ARG A 340 -3.61 4.82 -24.63
C ARG A 340 -5.05 4.38 -24.88
N LYS A 341 -5.31 3.07 -24.93
CA LYS A 341 -6.65 2.51 -25.11
C LYS A 341 -7.58 2.89 -23.95
N LEU A 342 -7.09 2.84 -22.71
CA LEU A 342 -7.86 3.25 -21.54
C LEU A 342 -8.17 4.74 -21.53
N CYS A 343 -7.25 5.58 -22.01
CA CYS A 343 -7.41 7.03 -22.04
C CYS A 343 -8.69 7.45 -22.79
N VAL A 344 -8.95 6.83 -23.95
CA VAL A 344 -10.11 7.11 -24.79
C VAL A 344 -11.32 6.20 -24.53
N SER A 345 -11.22 5.26 -23.58
CA SER A 345 -12.29 4.30 -23.32
C SER A 345 -13.42 4.91 -22.49
N THR A 346 -14.66 4.71 -22.93
CA THR A 346 -15.86 5.03 -22.14
C THR A 346 -15.98 4.20 -20.87
N GLN A 347 -15.43 2.98 -20.87
CA GLN A 347 -15.44 2.04 -19.73
C GLN A 347 -14.22 2.17 -18.80
N ARG A 348 -13.50 3.30 -18.86
CA ARG A 348 -12.25 3.50 -18.12
C ARG A 348 -12.46 3.37 -16.62
N LYS A 349 -13.51 4.00 -16.09
CA LYS A 349 -13.79 4.06 -14.65
C LYS A 349 -14.08 2.65 -14.11
N GLU A 350 -14.96 1.92 -14.77
CA GLU A 350 -15.36 0.56 -14.41
C GLU A 350 -14.17 -0.40 -14.41
N LYS A 351 -13.28 -0.30 -15.40
CA LYS A 351 -12.06 -1.12 -15.48
C LYS A 351 -11.09 -0.83 -14.34
N ILE A 352 -10.88 0.45 -14.01
CA ILE A 352 -10.01 0.84 -12.88
C ILE A 352 -10.63 0.38 -11.55
N GLU A 353 -11.93 0.60 -11.33
CA GLU A 353 -12.61 0.16 -10.12
C GLU A 353 -12.57 -1.36 -9.97
N HIS A 354 -12.82 -2.11 -11.05
CA HIS A 354 -12.72 -3.56 -11.03
C HIS A 354 -11.30 -4.04 -10.71
N ALA A 355 -10.27 -3.39 -11.27
CA ALA A 355 -8.88 -3.74 -11.03
C ALA A 355 -8.48 -3.53 -9.57
N VAL A 356 -8.82 -2.37 -8.98
CA VAL A 356 -8.58 -2.07 -7.56
C VAL A 356 -9.37 -3.02 -6.66
N ARG A 357 -10.66 -3.22 -6.95
CA ARG A 357 -11.55 -4.14 -6.21
C ARG A 357 -10.99 -5.56 -6.18
N SER A 358 -10.40 -6.02 -7.27
CA SER A 358 -9.83 -7.38 -7.38
C SER A 358 -8.62 -7.57 -6.45
N ILE A 359 -7.77 -6.54 -6.30
CA ILE A 359 -6.64 -6.55 -5.35
C ILE A 359 -7.17 -6.70 -3.92
N VAL A 360 -8.09 -5.82 -3.53
CA VAL A 360 -8.65 -5.75 -2.16
C VAL A 360 -9.44 -7.00 -1.82
N LYS A 361 -10.24 -7.53 -2.74
CA LYS A 361 -11.01 -8.76 -2.54
C LYS A 361 -10.08 -9.93 -2.23
N ARG A 362 -9.01 -10.09 -3.01
CA ARG A 362 -8.02 -11.15 -2.81
C ARG A 362 -7.29 -10.99 -1.47
N SER A 363 -6.81 -9.79 -1.15
CA SER A 363 -6.03 -9.57 0.07
C SER A 363 -6.90 -9.66 1.33
N SER A 364 -8.12 -9.10 1.32
CA SER A 364 -9.05 -9.15 2.45
C SER A 364 -9.48 -10.58 2.78
N LEU A 365 -9.89 -11.37 1.77
CA LEU A 365 -10.30 -12.77 1.98
C LEU A 365 -9.16 -13.61 2.55
N THR A 366 -8.01 -13.57 1.90
CA THR A 366 -6.84 -14.37 2.32
C THR A 366 -6.30 -13.94 3.69
N GLN A 367 -6.34 -12.64 4.00
CA GLN A 367 -5.93 -12.13 5.32
C GLN A 367 -6.95 -12.46 6.41
N THR A 368 -8.25 -12.42 6.12
CA THR A 368 -9.31 -12.82 7.05
C THR A 368 -9.19 -14.30 7.40
N PHE A 369 -9.03 -15.16 6.38
CA PHE A 369 -8.78 -16.58 6.59
C PHE A 369 -7.51 -16.81 7.41
N LYS A 370 -6.38 -16.16 7.03
CA LYS A 370 -5.14 -16.23 7.80
C LYS A 370 -5.34 -15.82 9.27
N GLY A 371 -6.09 -14.75 9.52
CA GLY A 371 -6.41 -14.25 10.86
C GLY A 371 -7.12 -15.27 11.74
N LEU A 372 -8.02 -16.08 11.16
CA LEU A 372 -8.71 -17.16 11.90
C LEU A 372 -7.71 -18.18 12.46
N PHE A 373 -6.71 -18.56 11.66
CA PHE A 373 -5.65 -19.49 12.06
C PHE A 373 -4.62 -18.84 13.00
N THR A 374 -4.18 -17.61 12.73
CA THR A 374 -3.11 -16.98 13.52
C THR A 374 -3.58 -16.51 14.89
N ALA A 375 -4.83 -16.07 15.03
CA ALA A 375 -5.36 -15.64 16.33
C ALA A 375 -5.78 -16.83 17.22
N GLY A 376 -6.02 -18.01 16.64
CA GLY A 376 -6.55 -19.19 17.33
C GLY A 376 -8.08 -19.17 17.43
N PHE A 377 -8.70 -20.35 17.42
CA PHE A 377 -10.16 -20.53 17.27
C PHE A 377 -10.98 -19.69 18.26
N LEU A 378 -10.65 -19.72 19.56
CA LEU A 378 -11.37 -18.97 20.62
C LEU A 378 -11.24 -17.44 20.51
N ARG A 379 -10.08 -16.91 20.10
CA ARG A 379 -9.88 -15.45 19.94
C ARG A 379 -10.53 -14.94 18.65
N SER A 380 -10.57 -15.79 17.63
CA SER A 380 -11.21 -15.54 16.34
C SER A 380 -12.73 -15.45 16.45
N THR A 381 -13.38 -16.32 17.22
CA THR A 381 -14.84 -16.26 17.47
C THR A 381 -15.24 -14.99 18.22
N ARG A 382 -14.49 -14.62 19.28
CA ARG A 382 -14.69 -13.35 20.01
C ARG A 382 -14.52 -12.13 19.11
N TYR A 383 -13.53 -12.13 18.21
CA TYR A 383 -13.31 -11.05 17.24
C TYR A 383 -14.47 -10.94 16.22
N ALA A 384 -14.91 -12.08 15.67
CA ALA A 384 -16.02 -12.13 14.72
C ALA A 384 -17.33 -11.63 15.35
N PHE A 385 -17.62 -12.03 16.59
CA PHE A 385 -18.81 -11.57 17.32
C PHE A 385 -18.80 -10.06 17.58
N ALA A 386 -17.67 -9.50 18.03
CA ALA A 386 -17.52 -8.06 18.22
C ALA A 386 -17.67 -7.25 16.91
N LYS A 387 -17.35 -7.85 15.76
CA LYS A 387 -17.56 -7.26 14.44
C LYS A 387 -19.03 -7.33 14.02
N LEU A 388 -19.70 -8.47 14.20
CA LEU A 388 -21.13 -8.60 13.95
C LEU A 388 -21.96 -7.59 14.77
N GLN A 389 -21.63 -7.37 16.05
CA GLN A 389 -22.27 -6.34 16.86
C GLN A 389 -22.10 -4.91 16.30
N LYS A 390 -20.96 -4.60 15.66
CA LYS A 390 -20.72 -3.30 15.01
C LYS A 390 -21.47 -3.13 13.70
N MET A 391 -21.93 -4.21 13.09
CA MET A 391 -22.71 -4.18 11.85
C MET A 391 -24.19 -3.89 12.13
N ILE A 392 -24.70 -4.33 13.29
CA ILE A 392 -26.10 -4.18 13.72
C ILE A 392 -26.36 -2.81 14.37
N ARG A 393 -25.32 -2.19 14.95
CA ARG A 393 -25.33 -0.80 15.43
C ARG A 393 -24.88 0.17 14.34
#